data_AF-A0A3P8VJB5-F1
#
_entry.id   AF-A0A3P8VJB5-F1
#
_cell.length_a   1.000
_cell.length_b   1.000
_cell.length_c   1.000
_cell.angle_alpha   90.00
_cell.angle_beta   90.00
_cell.angle_gamma   90.00
#
_symmetry.space_group_name_H-M   'P 1'
#
loop_
_entity.id
_entity.type
_entity.pdbx_description
1 polymer ?
#
loop_
_entity_poly.entity_id
_entity_poly.type
_entity_poly.pdbx_seq_one_letter_code
_entity_poly.pdbx_strand_id
1 'polypeptide(L)'
;MELEVMQEKHQTFLDKDEKQLVFKQVQDLRSSIDTLQVENDLFESFISRLEPLDLVSQTGEEGPGPGPGPAGGSQLENIGFGWRRRSRNSISDRLKQLSFEQKLYVVNKEGTETQHDHENLKHRYERMQDNYKASLKESELRLAEIRRAKKEFESRVVKPVKENRLEVKEPEKVLQFIADKLKITQLGKLNLMIQALKMQERKIQQQLHRQKELGKSDYEEIFPEYSERRTEKSRDELQVSNLKVQRVLSSHKEKLQSVTEMSAELSSDITNRKQMLLKIEEEIQHVQEECLMAEALNQQLQRQMAEYQVPGVNDYMEAKDKKKKLQQSVHTWGRKVGVAEVHQQLYFSSSSLVNRYL
;
A
#
# COMPACT_ATOMS: atom_id res chain seq x y z
N MET A 1 -77.01 -0.94 65.09
CA MET A 1 -76.43 -0.34 63.86
C MET A 1 -75.07 0.29 64.11
N GLU A 2 -74.90 1.32 64.96
CA GLU A 2 -73.58 1.96 65.13
C GLU A 2 -72.52 1.06 65.81
N LEU A 3 -72.93 0.20 66.75
CA LEU A 3 -72.03 -0.77 67.40
C LEU A 3 -71.53 -1.85 66.44
N GLU A 4 -72.38 -2.36 65.54
CA GLU A 4 -71.99 -3.34 64.51
C GLU A 4 -71.00 -2.75 63.51
N VAL A 5 -71.22 -1.52 63.04
CA VAL A 5 -70.33 -0.87 62.07
C VAL A 5 -68.96 -0.55 62.68
N MET A 6 -68.90 -0.20 63.97
CA MET A 6 -67.63 -0.02 64.69
C MET A 6 -66.88 -1.35 64.87
N GLN A 7 -67.61 -2.43 65.16
CA GLN A 7 -67.05 -3.76 65.35
C GLN A 7 -66.52 -4.34 64.03
N GLU A 8 -67.22 -4.11 62.91
CA GLU A 8 -66.82 -4.54 61.57
C GLU A 8 -65.63 -3.72 61.03
N LYS A 9 -65.56 -2.42 61.32
CA LYS A 9 -64.39 -1.57 61.01
C LYS A 9 -63.17 -1.94 61.84
N HIS A 10 -63.34 -2.26 63.12
CA HIS A 10 -62.24 -2.76 63.95
C HIS A 10 -61.76 -4.15 63.49
N GLN A 11 -62.68 -5.05 63.12
CA GLN A 11 -62.33 -6.37 62.61
C GLN A 11 -61.58 -6.30 61.26
N THR A 12 -62.00 -5.41 60.35
CA THR A 12 -61.33 -5.19 59.06
C THR A 12 -60.00 -4.45 59.18
N PHE A 13 -59.85 -3.57 60.18
CA PHE A 13 -58.58 -2.92 60.50
C PHE A 13 -57.58 -3.91 61.10
N LEU A 14 -58.01 -4.74 62.06
CA LEU A 14 -57.21 -5.81 62.64
C LEU A 14 -56.77 -6.82 61.56
N ASP A 15 -57.66 -7.23 60.65
CA ASP A 15 -57.33 -8.12 59.51
C ASP A 15 -56.34 -7.48 58.52
N LYS A 16 -56.36 -6.15 58.35
CA LYS A 16 -55.40 -5.42 57.49
C LYS A 16 -54.02 -5.31 58.13
N ASP A 17 -53.95 -5.13 59.44
CA ASP A 17 -52.69 -5.09 60.19
C ASP A 17 -52.07 -6.49 60.31
N GLU A 18 -52.88 -7.52 60.50
CA GLU A 18 -52.45 -8.92 60.44
C GLU A 18 -51.92 -9.29 59.05
N LYS A 19 -52.59 -8.86 57.96
CA LYS A 19 -52.10 -9.06 56.58
C LYS A 19 -50.77 -8.36 56.32
N GLN A 20 -50.58 -7.14 56.83
CA GLN A 20 -49.30 -6.43 56.72
C GLN A 20 -48.19 -7.11 57.50
N LEU A 21 -48.49 -7.63 58.69
CA LEU A 21 -47.54 -8.40 59.50
C LEU A 21 -47.11 -9.69 58.80
N VAL A 22 -48.07 -10.43 58.23
CA VAL A 22 -47.81 -11.66 57.46
C VAL A 22 -46.98 -11.34 56.21
N PHE A 23 -47.30 -10.24 55.50
CA PHE A 23 -46.53 -9.82 54.33
C PHE A 23 -45.07 -9.53 54.69
N LYS A 24 -44.84 -8.81 55.78
CA LYS A 24 -43.48 -8.52 56.27
C LYS A 24 -42.72 -9.80 56.65
N GLN A 25 -43.37 -10.73 57.35
CA GLN A 25 -42.76 -12.02 57.69
C GLN A 25 -42.40 -12.83 56.44
N VAL A 26 -43.28 -12.87 55.43
CA VAL A 26 -42.99 -13.55 54.16
C VAL A 26 -41.82 -12.89 53.43
N GLN A 27 -41.72 -11.57 53.45
CA GLN A 27 -40.60 -10.85 52.86
C GLN A 27 -39.28 -11.13 53.61
N ASP A 28 -39.29 -11.09 54.94
CA ASP A 28 -38.12 -11.38 55.78
C ASP A 28 -37.65 -12.84 55.57
N LEU A 29 -38.59 -13.79 55.46
CA LEU A 29 -38.28 -15.19 55.15
C LEU A 29 -37.70 -15.36 53.75
N ARG A 30 -38.21 -14.64 52.74
CA ARG A 30 -37.63 -14.66 51.39
C ARG A 30 -36.19 -14.17 51.40
N SER A 31 -35.93 -13.02 52.03
CA SER A 31 -34.56 -12.51 52.16
C SER A 31 -33.65 -13.47 52.93
N SER A 32 -34.16 -14.13 53.97
CA SER A 32 -33.40 -15.17 54.68
C SER A 32 -33.08 -16.38 53.78
N ILE A 33 -34.04 -16.85 52.98
CA ILE A 33 -33.83 -17.93 52.02
C ILE A 33 -32.76 -17.53 51.00
N ASP A 34 -32.83 -16.32 50.43
CA ASP A 34 -31.86 -15.82 49.46
C ASP A 34 -30.44 -15.78 50.07
N THR A 35 -30.30 -15.32 51.32
CA THR A 35 -28.99 -15.31 52.01
C THR A 35 -28.43 -16.71 52.24
N LEU A 36 -29.30 -17.68 52.60
CA LEU A 36 -28.90 -19.07 52.79
C LEU A 36 -28.55 -19.74 51.47
N GLN A 37 -29.19 -19.36 50.36
CA GLN A 37 -28.84 -19.86 49.03
C GLN A 37 -27.43 -19.40 48.64
N VAL A 38 -27.10 -18.12 48.80
CA VAL A 38 -25.75 -17.60 48.52
C VAL A 38 -24.70 -18.29 49.41
N GLU A 39 -25.02 -18.51 50.69
CA GLU A 39 -24.15 -19.24 51.61
C GLU A 39 -23.95 -20.70 51.16
N ASN A 40 -25.02 -21.39 50.73
CA ASN A 40 -24.93 -22.75 50.21
C ASN A 40 -24.10 -22.81 48.92
N ASP A 41 -24.29 -21.89 47.99
CA ASP A 41 -23.53 -21.83 46.73
C ASP A 41 -22.02 -21.68 47.00
N LEU A 42 -21.65 -20.89 48.00
CA LEU A 42 -20.28 -20.73 48.46
C LEU A 42 -19.72 -22.06 49.03
N PHE A 43 -20.50 -22.76 49.85
CA PHE A 43 -20.09 -24.04 50.41
C PHE A 43 -19.98 -25.14 49.36
N GLU A 44 -20.91 -25.20 48.41
CA GLU A 44 -20.85 -26.13 47.28
C GLU A 44 -19.61 -25.85 46.40
N SER A 45 -19.29 -24.58 46.17
CA SER A 45 -18.07 -24.18 45.44
C SER A 45 -16.81 -24.65 46.16
N PHE A 46 -16.73 -24.43 47.48
CA PHE A 46 -15.62 -24.87 48.30
C PHE A 46 -15.49 -26.41 48.34
N ILE A 47 -16.60 -27.13 48.48
CA ILE A 47 -16.63 -28.60 48.49
C ILE A 47 -16.18 -29.15 47.13
N SER A 48 -16.67 -28.57 46.03
CA SER A 48 -16.31 -28.97 44.66
C SER A 48 -14.81 -28.89 44.39
N ARG A 49 -14.09 -27.97 45.07
CA ARG A 49 -12.63 -27.84 44.98
C ARG A 49 -11.86 -28.84 45.85
N LEU A 50 -12.50 -29.37 46.89
CA LEU A 50 -11.91 -30.34 47.83
C LEU A 50 -12.13 -31.79 47.42
N GLU A 51 -13.13 -32.08 46.59
CA GLU A 51 -13.29 -33.42 46.02
C GLU A 51 -12.04 -33.77 45.19
N PRO A 52 -11.40 -34.94 45.43
CA PRO A 52 -10.34 -35.42 44.56
C PRO A 52 -10.92 -35.55 43.16
N LEU A 53 -10.44 -34.71 42.24
CA LEU A 53 -10.82 -34.74 40.83
C LEU A 53 -10.18 -35.96 40.15
N ASP A 54 -10.55 -37.15 40.59
CA ASP A 54 -10.19 -38.41 39.95
C ASP A 54 -11.21 -38.69 38.83
N LEU A 55 -10.69 -38.63 37.60
CA LEU A 55 -11.34 -39.01 36.34
C LEU A 55 -12.54 -38.16 35.91
N VAL A 56 -12.28 -37.18 35.04
CA VAL A 56 -12.92 -37.02 33.71
C VAL A 56 -12.51 -35.67 33.14
N SER A 57 -11.45 -35.65 32.34
CA SER A 57 -11.28 -34.80 31.14
C SER A 57 -9.93 -35.09 30.47
N GLN A 58 -9.78 -36.33 29.97
CA GLN A 58 -8.93 -36.58 28.81
C GLN A 58 -9.84 -37.13 27.71
N THR A 59 -10.50 -36.23 27.00
CA THR A 59 -10.95 -36.50 25.62
C THR A 59 -10.62 -35.27 24.79
N GLY A 60 -9.77 -35.46 23.78
CA GLY A 60 -9.47 -34.49 22.74
C GLY A 60 -8.15 -33.74 22.90
N GLU A 61 -7.03 -34.38 22.57
CA GLU A 61 -6.29 -34.05 21.33
C GLU A 61 -5.14 -35.06 21.12
N GLU A 62 -5.09 -35.61 19.90
CA GLU A 62 -4.10 -36.57 19.43
C GLU A 62 -2.77 -35.90 19.04
N GLY A 63 -1.65 -36.58 19.32
CA GLY A 63 -0.38 -36.40 18.60
C GLY A 63 0.85 -36.96 19.34
N PRO A 64 1.81 -37.64 18.67
CA PRO A 64 2.31 -38.94 19.12
C PRO A 64 3.81 -39.00 19.47
N GLY A 65 4.22 -39.97 20.30
CA GLY A 65 5.63 -40.39 20.43
C GLY A 65 5.90 -41.32 21.63
N PRO A 66 6.82 -42.31 21.52
CA PRO A 66 6.53 -43.69 21.93
C PRO A 66 7.31 -44.22 23.15
N GLY A 67 6.58 -44.88 24.06
CA GLY A 67 6.93 -46.04 24.94
C GLY A 67 8.27 -46.08 25.71
N PRO A 68 8.55 -47.19 26.42
CA PRO A 68 7.71 -48.05 27.24
C PRO A 68 8.18 -48.09 28.73
N GLY A 69 7.33 -48.52 29.67
CA GLY A 69 7.75 -48.83 31.06
C GLY A 69 8.55 -50.15 31.15
N PRO A 70 8.61 -50.84 32.31
CA PRO A 70 8.31 -50.43 33.70
C PRO A 70 9.37 -50.93 34.72
N ALA A 71 9.06 -50.79 36.02
CA ALA A 71 9.52 -51.60 37.16
C ALA A 71 10.69 -51.09 38.03
N GLY A 72 10.43 -51.06 39.35
CA GLY A 72 11.46 -51.34 40.36
C GLY A 72 11.37 -50.56 41.68
N GLY A 73 10.62 -51.09 42.65
CA GLY A 73 10.87 -51.07 44.12
C GLY A 73 10.92 -49.71 44.85
N SER A 74 9.97 -49.36 45.71
CA SER A 74 9.65 -49.89 47.06
C SER A 74 10.26 -49.08 48.21
N GLN A 75 9.50 -48.95 49.30
CA GLN A 75 9.84 -48.46 50.66
C GLN A 75 9.83 -46.91 50.82
N LEU A 76 9.08 -46.28 51.73
CA LEU A 76 8.62 -46.65 53.07
C LEU A 76 7.27 -45.98 53.41
N GLU A 77 6.46 -46.73 54.14
CA GLU A 77 5.66 -46.39 55.33
C GLU A 77 4.73 -45.14 55.34
N ASN A 78 3.40 -45.32 55.36
CA ASN A 78 2.55 -45.77 56.48
C ASN A 78 1.98 -44.61 57.30
N ILE A 79 0.95 -43.92 56.79
CA ILE A 79 -0.16 -43.41 57.60
C ILE A 79 -1.45 -43.57 56.80
N GLY A 80 -2.09 -44.74 56.95
CA GLY A 80 -3.42 -44.99 56.43
C GLY A 80 -4.49 -44.43 57.36
N PHE A 81 -5.40 -43.62 56.82
CA PHE A 81 -6.73 -43.42 57.40
C PHE A 81 -7.80 -43.74 56.35
N GLY A 82 -8.02 -45.04 56.15
CA GLY A 82 -9.19 -45.54 55.44
C GLY A 82 -10.45 -45.33 56.29
N TRP A 83 -11.33 -44.43 55.85
CA TRP A 83 -12.63 -44.25 56.47
C TRP A 83 -13.54 -45.43 56.10
N ARG A 84 -13.50 -46.44 56.96
CA ARG A 84 -14.42 -47.58 56.97
C ARG A 84 -15.84 -47.07 57.26
N ARG A 85 -16.75 -47.24 56.30
CA ARG A 85 -18.22 -47.13 56.51
C ARG A 85 -18.63 -47.98 57.72
N ARG A 86 -19.08 -47.34 58.80
CA ARG A 86 -19.89 -47.98 59.84
C ARG A 86 -21.24 -47.27 59.96
N SER A 87 -22.26 -48.12 59.89
CA SER A 87 -23.68 -47.83 59.93
C SER A 87 -24.14 -47.33 61.29
N ARG A 88 -25.02 -46.31 61.25
CA ARG A 88 -26.07 -45.90 62.21
C ARG A 88 -25.84 -46.18 63.70
N ASN A 89 -25.67 -45.10 64.47
CA ASN A 89 -26.62 -44.70 65.52
C ASN A 89 -26.17 -43.39 66.19
N SER A 90 -27.00 -42.36 66.08
CA SER A 90 -27.39 -41.45 67.18
C SER A 90 -27.85 -40.13 66.58
N ILE A 91 -29.07 -39.75 66.89
CA ILE A 91 -29.81 -38.58 66.39
C ILE A 91 -29.18 -37.24 66.86
N SER A 92 -28.00 -37.27 67.47
CA SER A 92 -27.16 -36.12 67.81
C SER A 92 -26.34 -35.55 66.64
N ASP A 93 -26.38 -36.20 65.47
CA ASP A 93 -25.76 -35.71 64.22
C ASP A 93 -26.66 -34.72 63.45
N ARG A 94 -27.83 -34.40 64.01
CA ARG A 94 -28.70 -33.33 63.49
C ARG A 94 -28.13 -31.98 63.91
N LEU A 95 -27.49 -31.30 62.96
CA LEU A 95 -27.00 -29.92 63.01
C LEU A 95 -25.71 -29.71 63.82
N LYS A 96 -24.62 -30.37 63.43
CA LYS A 96 -23.30 -29.75 63.64
C LYS A 96 -23.17 -28.58 62.67
N GLN A 97 -23.74 -27.44 63.06
CA GLN A 97 -23.49 -26.19 62.37
C GLN A 97 -21.99 -25.89 62.44
N LEU A 98 -21.41 -25.48 61.32
CA LEU A 98 -20.03 -25.01 61.29
C LEU A 98 -19.88 -23.87 62.30
N SER A 99 -18.79 -23.89 63.07
CA SER A 99 -18.47 -22.78 63.95
C SER A 99 -18.30 -21.50 63.12
N PHE A 100 -18.54 -20.35 63.74
CA PHE A 100 -18.35 -19.06 63.05
C PHE A 100 -16.93 -18.92 62.47
N GLU A 101 -15.91 -19.40 63.18
CA GLU A 101 -14.53 -19.44 62.68
C GLU A 101 -14.35 -20.34 61.45
N GLN A 102 -15.00 -21.52 61.43
CA GLN A 102 -14.97 -22.42 60.28
C GLN A 102 -15.66 -21.80 59.06
N LYS A 103 -16.79 -21.13 59.24
CA LYS A 103 -17.46 -20.39 58.17
C LYS A 103 -16.59 -19.26 57.62
N LEU A 104 -15.96 -18.48 58.50
CA LEU A 104 -15.03 -17.43 58.10
C LEU A 104 -13.82 -17.99 57.34
N TYR A 105 -13.29 -19.15 57.75
CA TYR A 105 -12.22 -19.82 57.01
C TYR A 105 -12.65 -20.17 55.59
N VAL A 106 -13.83 -20.78 55.42
CA VAL A 106 -14.36 -21.14 54.09
C VAL A 106 -14.56 -19.90 53.23
N VAL A 107 -15.17 -18.85 53.77
CA VAL A 107 -15.37 -17.56 53.06
C VAL A 107 -14.04 -16.95 52.62
N ASN A 108 -13.05 -16.88 53.51
CA ASN A 108 -11.75 -16.32 53.17
C ASN A 108 -11.02 -17.18 52.13
N LYS A 109 -11.08 -18.51 52.28
CA LYS A 109 -10.40 -19.45 51.39
C LYS A 109 -10.99 -19.42 49.99
N GLU A 110 -12.31 -19.56 49.86
CA GLU A 110 -13.02 -19.46 48.57
C GLU A 110 -12.87 -18.04 47.99
N GLY A 111 -12.86 -17.00 48.82
CA GLY A 111 -12.56 -15.63 48.39
C GLY A 111 -11.17 -15.49 47.77
N THR A 112 -10.13 -16.09 48.35
CA THR A 112 -8.78 -16.07 47.76
C THR A 112 -8.68 -16.91 46.48
N GLU A 113 -9.39 -18.03 46.41
CA GLU A 113 -9.37 -18.93 45.25
C GLU A 113 -10.14 -18.34 44.07
N THR A 114 -11.33 -17.79 44.30
CA THR A 114 -12.09 -17.05 43.28
C THR A 114 -11.34 -15.82 42.77
N GLN A 115 -10.64 -15.09 43.65
CA GLN A 115 -9.77 -14.00 43.25
C GLN A 115 -8.62 -14.48 42.37
N HIS A 116 -7.99 -15.59 42.72
CA HIS A 116 -6.92 -16.20 41.92
C HIS A 116 -7.44 -16.67 40.54
N ASP A 117 -8.61 -17.32 40.50
CA ASP A 117 -9.26 -17.75 39.26
C ASP A 117 -9.60 -16.55 38.37
N HIS A 118 -10.12 -15.47 38.96
CA HIS A 118 -10.40 -14.23 38.25
C HIS A 118 -9.13 -13.62 37.65
N GLU A 119 -8.04 -13.55 38.41
CA GLU A 119 -6.75 -13.08 37.89
C GLU A 119 -6.22 -13.97 36.77
N ASN A 120 -6.26 -15.29 36.92
CA ASN A 120 -5.86 -16.23 35.88
C ASN A 120 -6.68 -16.05 34.61
N LEU A 121 -7.99 -15.90 34.75
CA LEU A 121 -8.90 -15.68 33.63
C LEU A 121 -8.59 -14.36 32.93
N LYS A 122 -8.35 -13.28 33.69
CA LYS A 122 -7.91 -11.98 33.16
C LYS A 122 -6.61 -12.10 32.36
N HIS A 123 -5.57 -12.73 32.91
CA HIS A 123 -4.30 -12.94 32.20
C HIS A 123 -4.48 -13.79 30.92
N ARG A 124 -5.37 -14.78 30.93
CA ARG A 124 -5.70 -15.58 29.74
C ARG A 124 -6.34 -14.72 28.66
N TYR A 125 -7.32 -13.89 29.01
CA TYR A 125 -7.98 -12.99 28.06
C TYR A 125 -7.05 -11.90 27.53
N GLU A 126 -6.19 -11.32 28.36
CA GLU A 126 -5.17 -10.36 27.93
C GLU A 126 -4.21 -10.99 26.92
N ARG A 127 -3.68 -12.19 27.23
CA ARG A 127 -2.82 -12.94 26.30
C ARG A 127 -3.53 -13.27 25.00
N MET A 128 -4.79 -13.69 25.07
CA MET A 128 -5.61 -13.99 23.89
C MET A 128 -5.83 -12.73 23.04
N GLN A 129 -6.14 -11.60 23.67
CA GLN A 129 -6.32 -10.32 22.99
C GLN A 129 -5.03 -9.89 22.29
N ASP A 130 -3.88 -10.00 22.97
CA ASP A 130 -2.58 -9.65 22.40
C ASP A 130 -2.20 -10.58 21.25
N ASN A 131 -2.49 -11.88 21.35
CA ASN A 131 -2.32 -12.84 20.26
C ASN A 131 -3.17 -12.46 19.03
N TYR A 132 -4.45 -12.11 19.22
CA TYR A 132 -5.30 -11.67 18.11
C TYR A 132 -4.80 -10.36 17.49
N LYS A 133 -4.38 -9.38 18.29
CA LYS A 133 -3.78 -8.13 17.79
C LYS A 133 -2.50 -8.41 17.00
N ALA A 134 -1.64 -9.31 17.48
CA ALA A 134 -0.42 -9.70 16.80
C ALA A 134 -0.72 -10.41 15.47
N SER A 135 -1.64 -11.38 15.48
CA SER A 135 -2.05 -12.14 14.29
C SER A 135 -2.72 -11.24 13.23
N LEU A 136 -3.53 -10.27 13.64
CA LEU A 136 -4.11 -9.28 12.73
C LEU A 136 -3.02 -8.45 12.05
N LYS A 137 -2.09 -7.88 12.82
CA LYS A 137 -0.97 -7.10 12.27
C LYS A 137 -0.08 -7.95 11.34
N GLU A 138 0.21 -9.19 11.72
CA GLU A 138 0.97 -10.12 10.87
C GLU A 138 0.24 -10.38 9.54
N SER A 139 -1.08 -10.57 9.58
CA SER A 139 -1.90 -10.80 8.39
C SER A 139 -1.94 -9.56 7.48
N GLU A 140 -2.05 -8.36 8.05
CA GLU A 140 -1.97 -7.09 7.31
C GLU A 140 -0.60 -6.91 6.62
N LEU A 141 0.49 -7.21 7.35
CA LEU A 141 1.85 -7.17 6.81
C LEU A 141 2.02 -8.19 5.69
N ARG A 142 1.61 -9.44 5.89
CA ARG A 142 1.64 -10.48 4.83
C ARG A 142 0.86 -10.06 3.60
N LEU A 143 -0.33 -9.48 3.78
CA LEU A 143 -1.14 -9.02 2.66
C LEU A 143 -0.46 -7.87 1.91
N ALA A 144 0.17 -6.93 2.61
CA ALA A 144 0.95 -5.86 1.99
C ALA A 144 2.18 -6.39 1.23
N GLU A 145 2.88 -7.38 1.80
CA GLU A 145 4.01 -8.06 1.17
C GLU A 145 3.58 -8.81 -0.10
N ILE A 146 2.49 -9.57 -0.04
CA ILE A 146 1.92 -10.28 -1.21
C ILE A 146 1.56 -9.28 -2.31
N ARG A 147 0.87 -8.18 -1.97
CA ARG A 147 0.53 -7.13 -2.94
C ARG A 147 1.76 -6.49 -3.57
N ARG A 148 2.81 -6.26 -2.78
CA ARG A 148 4.10 -5.73 -3.27
C ARG A 148 4.79 -6.73 -4.19
N ALA A 149 4.88 -7.99 -3.78
CA ALA A 149 5.48 -9.08 -4.56
C ALA A 149 4.73 -9.29 -5.88
N LYS A 150 3.39 -9.23 -5.86
CA LYS A 150 2.56 -9.27 -7.07
C LYS A 150 2.89 -8.14 -8.04
N LYS A 151 2.93 -6.89 -7.57
CA LYS A 151 3.27 -5.72 -8.40
C LYS A 151 4.68 -5.83 -8.99
N GLU A 152 5.65 -6.29 -8.20
CA GLU A 152 7.02 -6.49 -8.63
C GLU A 152 7.12 -7.59 -9.70
N PHE A 153 6.43 -8.71 -9.49
CA PHE A 153 6.33 -9.81 -10.45
C PHE A 153 5.69 -9.33 -11.76
N GLU A 154 4.56 -8.63 -11.69
CA GLU A 154 3.91 -8.05 -12.88
C GLU A 154 4.85 -7.10 -13.63
N SER A 155 5.59 -6.26 -12.91
CA SER A 155 6.53 -5.30 -13.52
C SER A 155 7.75 -5.95 -14.15
N ARG A 156 8.32 -6.99 -13.53
CA ARG A 156 9.58 -7.61 -13.99
C ARG A 156 9.37 -8.76 -14.96
N VAL A 157 8.28 -9.49 -14.81
CA VAL A 157 8.00 -10.72 -15.56
C VAL A 157 6.90 -10.52 -16.58
N VAL A 158 5.83 -9.77 -16.27
CA VAL A 158 4.63 -9.71 -17.14
C VAL A 158 4.64 -8.53 -18.12
N LYS A 159 5.02 -7.33 -17.68
CA LYS A 159 5.00 -6.12 -18.53
C LYS A 159 6.04 -6.14 -19.67
N PRO A 160 7.32 -6.53 -19.45
CA PRO A 160 8.31 -6.57 -20.52
C PRO A 160 7.95 -7.57 -21.63
N VAL A 161 7.22 -8.63 -21.28
CA VAL A 161 6.73 -9.66 -22.21
C VAL A 161 5.65 -9.14 -23.17
N LYS A 162 4.96 -8.05 -22.84
CA LYS A 162 3.92 -7.46 -23.73
C LYS A 162 4.49 -6.53 -24.80
N GLU A 163 5.69 -5.98 -24.60
CA GLU A 163 6.38 -5.09 -25.54
C GLU A 163 7.05 -5.90 -26.66
N ASN A 164 7.64 -7.05 -26.31
CA ASN A 164 8.33 -7.95 -27.24
C ASN A 164 7.40 -9.09 -27.67
N ARG A 165 6.64 -8.88 -28.75
CA ARG A 165 5.56 -9.77 -29.26
C ARG A 165 5.95 -11.22 -29.60
N LEU A 166 7.21 -11.64 -29.42
CA LEU A 166 7.72 -12.96 -29.85
C LEU A 166 8.58 -13.70 -28.81
N GLU A 167 8.89 -13.11 -27.65
CA GLU A 167 9.58 -13.87 -26.60
C GLU A 167 8.56 -14.71 -25.82
N VAL A 168 8.43 -15.96 -26.24
CA VAL A 168 7.93 -17.07 -25.44
C VAL A 168 8.40 -16.88 -24.00
N LYS A 169 7.48 -16.97 -23.03
CA LYS A 169 7.80 -16.91 -21.59
C LYS A 169 9.10 -17.64 -21.34
N GLU A 170 10.20 -16.95 -21.04
CA GLU A 170 11.41 -17.65 -20.61
C GLU A 170 11.10 -18.13 -19.18
N PRO A 171 10.84 -19.43 -18.95
CA PRO A 171 10.62 -19.96 -17.60
C PRO A 171 11.81 -19.62 -16.69
N GLU A 172 12.98 -19.38 -17.27
CA GLU A 172 14.20 -18.90 -16.61
C GLU A 172 14.00 -17.56 -15.90
N LYS A 173 13.28 -16.59 -16.46
CA LYS A 173 12.99 -15.30 -15.78
C LYS A 173 12.11 -15.50 -14.54
N VAL A 174 11.16 -16.44 -14.60
CA VAL A 174 10.32 -16.82 -13.46
C VAL A 174 11.14 -17.55 -12.40
N LEU A 175 11.97 -18.51 -12.81
CA LEU A 175 12.86 -19.25 -11.92
C LEU A 175 13.89 -18.34 -11.24
N GLN A 176 14.47 -17.38 -11.96
CA GLN A 176 15.40 -16.40 -11.41
C GLN A 176 14.71 -15.46 -10.42
N PHE A 177 13.48 -15.02 -10.69
CA PHE A 177 12.69 -14.25 -9.73
C PHE A 177 12.42 -15.04 -8.44
N ILE A 178 12.08 -16.33 -8.54
CA ILE A 178 11.89 -17.21 -7.39
C ILE A 178 13.21 -17.37 -6.62
N ALA A 179 14.32 -17.65 -7.31
CA ALA A 179 15.64 -17.80 -6.70
C ALA A 179 16.10 -16.51 -5.97
N ASP A 180 15.84 -15.34 -6.55
CA ASP A 180 16.15 -14.05 -5.95
C ASP A 180 15.34 -13.76 -4.68
N LYS A 181 14.06 -14.19 -4.64
CA LYS A 181 13.21 -14.07 -3.46
C LYS A 181 13.58 -15.06 -2.36
N LEU A 182 14.09 -16.24 -2.73
CA LEU A 182 14.49 -17.28 -1.79
C LEU A 182 15.89 -17.08 -1.20
N LYS A 183 16.57 -15.96 -1.47
CA LYS A 183 17.92 -15.68 -0.93
C LYS A 183 18.00 -15.93 0.58
N ILE A 184 18.55 -17.11 0.91
CA ILE A 184 18.70 -17.72 2.24
C ILE A 184 19.41 -16.78 3.23
N THR A 185 20.22 -15.84 2.72
CA THR A 185 20.93 -14.83 3.51
C THR A 185 20.01 -13.90 4.30
N GLN A 186 18.76 -13.69 3.89
CA GLN A 186 17.79 -12.91 4.66
C GLN A 186 17.21 -13.70 5.85
N LEU A 187 16.98 -15.01 5.68
CA LEU A 187 16.48 -15.89 6.75
C LEU A 187 17.48 -16.00 7.91
N GLY A 188 18.78 -16.11 7.60
CA GLY A 188 19.82 -16.14 8.63
C GLY A 188 19.82 -14.88 9.51
N LYS A 189 19.67 -13.70 8.91
CA LYS A 189 19.57 -12.41 9.63
C LYS A 189 18.31 -12.34 10.49
N LEU A 190 17.15 -12.75 9.94
CA LEU A 190 15.89 -12.76 10.67
C LEU A 190 15.94 -13.72 11.87
N ASN A 191 16.51 -14.91 11.71
CA ASN A 191 16.67 -15.88 12.80
C ASN A 191 17.55 -15.35 13.94
N LEU A 192 18.68 -14.71 13.61
CA LEU A 192 19.53 -14.06 14.62
C LEU A 192 18.78 -12.95 15.36
N MET A 193 17.98 -12.16 14.65
CA MET A 193 17.17 -11.10 15.25
C MET A 193 16.09 -11.68 16.18
N ILE A 194 15.41 -12.75 15.78
CA ILE A 194 14.43 -13.48 16.61
C ILE A 194 15.09 -14.03 17.87
N GLN A 195 16.28 -14.62 17.76
CA GLN A 195 17.02 -15.14 18.92
C GLN A 195 17.43 -14.01 19.89
N ALA A 196 17.91 -12.89 19.37
CA ALA A 196 18.26 -11.71 20.17
C ALA A 196 17.05 -11.15 20.93
N LEU A 197 15.90 -11.02 20.26
CA LEU A 197 14.65 -10.56 20.88
C LEU A 197 14.17 -11.51 21.97
N LYS A 198 14.20 -12.83 21.74
CA LYS A 198 13.87 -13.83 22.76
C LYS A 198 14.80 -13.74 23.98
N MET A 199 16.08 -13.45 23.77
CA MET A 199 17.02 -13.28 24.87
C MET A 199 16.69 -12.03 25.69
N GLN A 200 16.35 -10.92 25.03
CA GLN A 200 15.94 -9.68 25.69
C GLN A 200 14.62 -9.84 26.46
N GLU A 201 13.64 -10.53 25.88
CA GLU A 201 12.37 -10.86 26.52
C GLU A 201 12.60 -11.60 27.85
N ARG A 202 13.39 -12.69 27.81
CA ARG A 202 13.74 -13.46 29.02
C ARG A 202 14.44 -12.60 30.06
N LYS A 203 15.35 -11.71 29.65
CA LYS A 203 16.06 -10.81 30.56
C LYS A 203 15.09 -9.86 31.28
N ILE A 204 14.13 -9.28 30.56
CA ILE A 204 13.12 -8.38 31.13
C ILE A 204 12.18 -9.16 32.05
N GLN A 205 11.72 -10.35 31.65
CA GLN A 205 10.89 -11.21 32.50
C GLN A 205 11.60 -11.58 33.80
N GLN A 206 12.89 -11.94 33.76
CA GLN A 206 13.69 -12.21 34.95
C GLN A 206 13.90 -10.97 35.83
N GLN A 207 14.01 -9.78 35.24
CA GLN A 207 14.11 -8.54 35.99
C GLN A 207 12.79 -8.21 36.70
N LEU A 208 11.67 -8.41 36.01
CA LEU A 208 10.33 -8.18 36.56
C LEU A 208 9.99 -9.18 37.66
N HIS A 209 10.42 -10.45 37.51
CA HIS A 209 10.28 -11.45 38.56
C HIS A 209 11.08 -11.09 39.81
N ARG A 210 12.36 -10.70 39.65
CA ARG A 210 13.19 -10.19 40.75
C ARG A 210 12.58 -8.97 41.44
N GLN A 211 11.99 -8.04 40.69
CA GLN A 211 11.28 -6.88 41.25
C GLN A 211 10.02 -7.26 42.04
N LYS A 212 9.32 -8.32 41.63
CA LYS A 212 8.15 -8.83 42.37
C LYS A 212 8.55 -9.49 43.69
N GLU A 213 9.70 -10.18 43.73
CA GLU A 213 10.21 -10.87 44.92
C GLU A 213 10.85 -9.94 45.96
N LEU A 214 11.46 -8.82 45.55
CA LEU A 214 12.12 -7.86 46.45
C LEU A 214 11.16 -6.97 47.25
N GLY A 215 9.84 -7.01 46.98
CA GLY A 215 8.84 -6.29 47.76
C GLY A 215 8.85 -4.76 47.58
N LYS A 216 7.70 -4.13 47.82
CA LYS A 216 7.34 -2.72 47.53
C LYS A 216 8.20 -1.62 48.23
N SER A 217 9.34 -1.92 48.85
CA SER A 217 10.03 -0.99 49.77
C SER A 217 11.26 -0.26 49.20
N ASP A 218 11.99 -0.82 48.23
CA ASP A 218 13.29 -0.25 47.80
C ASP A 218 13.24 0.38 46.40
N TYR A 219 12.16 1.13 46.12
CA TYR A 219 11.94 1.72 44.79
C TYR A 219 12.71 3.03 44.57
N GLU A 220 13.21 3.66 45.62
CA GLU A 220 13.81 5.00 45.54
C GLU A 220 15.33 4.98 45.29
N GLU A 221 16.06 4.01 45.85
CA GLU A 221 17.54 4.13 45.94
C GLU A 221 18.33 3.35 44.87
N ILE A 222 17.72 2.39 44.18
CA ILE A 222 18.42 1.56 43.16
C ILE A 222 18.36 2.21 41.76
N PHE A 223 17.46 3.17 41.54
CA PHE A 223 17.13 3.68 40.21
C PHE A 223 17.70 5.04 39.78
N PRO A 224 18.30 5.92 40.60
CA PRO A 224 18.79 7.21 40.07
C PRO A 224 19.93 6.99 39.06
N GLU A 225 20.96 6.23 39.40
CA GLU A 225 22.11 6.03 38.50
C GLU A 225 21.76 5.21 37.24
N TYR A 226 20.86 4.23 37.34
CA TYR A 226 20.43 3.43 36.18
C TYR A 226 19.42 4.15 35.28
N SER A 227 18.60 5.04 35.84
CA SER A 227 17.66 5.86 35.07
C SER A 227 18.40 7.03 34.41
N GLU A 228 19.30 7.73 35.11
CA GLU A 228 20.13 8.78 34.53
C GLU A 228 21.09 8.22 33.48
N ARG A 229 21.86 7.17 33.77
CA ARG A 229 22.78 6.59 32.77
C ARG A 229 22.05 6.02 31.55
N ARG A 230 20.83 5.48 31.69
CA ARG A 230 20.02 5.06 30.54
C ARG A 230 19.40 6.25 29.81
N THR A 231 18.90 7.25 30.51
CA THR A 231 18.31 8.43 29.87
C THR A 231 19.36 9.27 29.17
N GLU A 232 20.56 9.43 29.72
CA GLU A 232 21.68 10.14 29.11
C GLU A 232 22.25 9.37 27.91
N LYS A 233 22.55 8.07 28.05
CA LYS A 233 22.96 7.26 26.88
C LYS A 233 21.88 7.18 25.81
N SER A 234 20.62 7.00 26.20
CA SER A 234 19.50 6.99 25.26
C SER A 234 19.31 8.35 24.60
N ARG A 235 19.54 9.46 25.32
CA ARG A 235 19.45 10.83 24.79
C ARG A 235 20.59 11.11 23.82
N ASP A 236 21.82 10.74 24.16
CA ASP A 236 22.99 10.91 23.31
C ASP A 236 22.89 10.04 22.05
N GLU A 237 22.48 8.77 22.19
CA GLU A 237 22.21 7.88 21.06
C GLU A 237 21.08 8.42 20.17
N LEU A 238 20.00 8.93 20.78
CA LEU A 238 18.92 9.58 20.05
C LEU A 238 19.40 10.84 19.33
N GLN A 239 20.19 11.69 19.97
CA GLN A 239 20.75 12.91 19.38
C GLN A 239 21.68 12.57 18.21
N VAL A 240 22.58 11.61 18.37
CA VAL A 240 23.45 11.11 17.29
C VAL A 240 22.63 10.51 16.16
N SER A 241 21.59 9.72 16.46
CA SER A 241 20.70 9.15 15.44
C SER A 241 19.92 10.23 14.69
N ASN A 242 19.43 11.26 15.39
CA ASN A 242 18.70 12.38 14.82
C ASN A 242 19.63 13.20 13.90
N LEU A 243 20.86 13.50 14.34
CA LEU A 243 21.87 14.15 13.50
C LEU A 243 22.23 13.33 12.25
N LYS A 244 22.31 12.00 12.37
CA LYS A 244 22.53 11.10 11.21
C LYS A 244 21.34 11.16 10.25
N VAL A 245 20.11 11.06 10.76
CA VAL A 245 18.88 11.14 9.96
C VAL A 245 18.77 12.50 9.30
N GLN A 246 19.05 13.59 10.01
CA GLN A 246 19.04 14.95 9.49
C GLN A 246 20.09 15.12 8.39
N ARG A 247 21.31 14.60 8.56
CA ARG A 247 22.35 14.62 7.51
C ARG A 247 21.91 13.86 6.26
N VAL A 248 21.30 12.69 6.42
CA VAL A 248 20.76 11.88 5.32
C VAL A 248 19.61 12.60 4.63
N LEU A 249 18.69 13.19 5.38
CA LEU A 249 17.58 13.98 4.85
C LEU A 249 18.06 15.21 4.08
N SER A 250 19.02 15.96 4.63
CA SER A 250 19.63 17.11 3.95
C SER A 250 20.31 16.69 2.65
N SER A 251 21.09 15.61 2.66
CA SER A 251 21.72 15.08 1.45
C SER A 251 20.70 14.63 0.41
N HIS A 252 19.60 13.98 0.81
CA HIS A 252 18.54 13.61 -0.11
C HIS A 252 17.77 14.82 -0.64
N LYS A 253 17.55 15.85 0.18
CA LYS A 253 16.94 17.11 -0.23
C LYS A 253 17.79 17.81 -1.29
N GLU A 254 19.11 17.93 -1.07
CA GLU A 254 20.05 18.49 -2.03
C GLU A 254 20.07 17.71 -3.35
N LYS A 255 20.13 16.37 -3.28
CA LYS A 255 20.06 15.51 -4.47
C LYS A 255 18.74 15.67 -5.22
N LEU A 256 17.62 15.74 -4.50
CA LEU A 256 16.31 15.94 -5.10
C LEU A 256 16.23 17.30 -5.79
N GLN A 257 16.72 18.35 -5.15
CA GLN A 257 16.78 19.69 -5.72
C GLN A 257 17.64 19.72 -6.98
N SER A 258 18.86 19.17 -6.94
CA SER A 258 19.74 19.06 -8.10
C SER A 258 19.10 18.29 -9.26
N VAL A 259 18.45 17.15 -8.98
CA VAL A 259 17.75 16.37 -10.02
C VAL A 259 16.56 17.13 -10.60
N THR A 260 15.85 17.91 -9.77
CA THR A 260 14.72 18.74 -10.22
C THR A 260 15.21 19.87 -11.12
N GLU A 261 16.31 20.53 -10.76
CA GLU A 261 16.97 21.57 -11.56
C GLU A 261 17.46 21.00 -12.90
N MET A 262 18.20 19.89 -12.89
CA MET A 262 18.64 19.20 -14.11
C MET A 262 17.45 18.77 -15.00
N SER A 263 16.35 18.33 -14.40
CA SER A 263 15.14 17.97 -15.16
C SER A 263 14.47 19.19 -15.80
N ALA A 264 14.46 20.33 -15.12
CA ALA A 264 13.93 21.58 -15.66
C ALA A 264 14.80 22.11 -16.80
N GLU A 265 16.14 22.06 -16.64
CA GLU A 265 17.11 22.38 -17.68
C GLU A 265 16.92 21.46 -18.90
N LEU A 266 16.86 20.15 -18.70
CA LEU A 266 16.64 19.19 -19.79
C LEU A 266 15.30 19.43 -20.51
N SER A 267 14.26 19.81 -19.77
CA SER A 267 12.95 20.13 -20.36
C SER A 267 13.03 21.38 -21.24
N SER A 268 13.73 22.43 -20.77
CA SER A 268 14.01 23.64 -21.56
C SER A 268 14.81 23.29 -22.84
N ASP A 269 15.86 22.48 -22.70
CA ASP A 269 16.69 21.97 -23.78
C ASP A 269 15.90 21.19 -24.84
N ILE A 270 14.97 20.34 -24.41
CA ILE A 270 14.06 19.62 -25.30
C ILE A 270 13.15 20.61 -26.04
N THR A 271 12.60 21.61 -25.36
CA THR A 271 11.75 22.62 -26.03
C THR A 271 12.52 23.45 -27.04
N ASN A 272 13.76 23.84 -26.74
CA ASN A 272 14.63 24.58 -27.65
C ASN A 272 14.98 23.74 -28.89
N ARG A 273 15.35 22.46 -28.70
CA ARG A 273 15.61 21.54 -29.81
C ARG A 273 14.38 21.32 -30.69
N LYS A 274 13.19 21.18 -30.10
CA LYS A 274 11.92 21.07 -30.86
C LYS A 274 11.66 22.32 -31.69
N GLN A 275 11.88 23.52 -31.15
CA GLN A 275 11.74 24.77 -31.91
C GLN A 275 12.75 24.87 -33.06
N MET A 276 13.99 24.44 -32.85
CA MET A 276 15.00 24.42 -33.91
C MET A 276 14.63 23.43 -35.01
N LEU A 277 14.10 22.25 -34.66
CA LEU A 277 13.62 21.27 -35.63
C LEU A 277 12.48 21.83 -36.49
N LEU A 278 11.51 22.53 -35.89
CA LEU A 278 10.43 23.17 -36.65
C LEU A 278 10.96 24.19 -37.67
N LYS A 279 11.95 25.01 -37.29
CA LYS A 279 12.58 25.96 -38.22
C LYS A 279 13.30 25.25 -39.37
N ILE A 280 14.01 24.15 -39.08
CA ILE A 280 14.68 23.36 -40.12
C ILE A 280 13.66 22.71 -41.05
N GLU A 281 12.53 22.21 -40.53
CA GLU A 281 11.46 21.65 -41.36
C GLU A 281 10.84 22.70 -42.28
N GLU A 282 10.62 23.94 -41.78
CA GLU A 282 10.17 25.08 -42.58
C GLU A 282 11.20 25.45 -43.68
N GLU A 283 12.49 25.50 -43.34
CA GLU A 283 13.57 25.76 -44.31
C GLU A 283 13.66 24.67 -45.38
N ILE A 284 13.50 23.39 -45.00
CA ILE A 284 13.49 22.26 -45.95
C ILE A 284 12.31 22.39 -46.92
N GLN A 285 11.11 22.72 -46.44
CA GLN A 285 9.95 22.93 -47.30
C GLN A 285 10.20 24.06 -48.29
N HIS A 286 10.72 25.18 -47.81
CA HIS A 286 11.03 26.33 -48.65
C HIS A 286 12.07 26.00 -49.74
N VAL A 287 13.18 25.37 -49.37
CA VAL A 287 14.21 24.93 -50.32
C VAL A 287 13.64 23.94 -51.34
N GLN A 288 12.75 23.05 -50.91
CA GLN A 288 12.13 22.08 -51.80
C GLN A 288 11.21 22.75 -52.84
N GLU A 289 10.46 23.78 -52.44
CA GLU A 289 9.68 24.61 -53.37
C GLU A 289 10.59 25.33 -54.37
N GLU A 290 11.69 25.93 -53.92
CA GLU A 290 12.68 26.58 -54.80
C GLU A 290 13.31 25.60 -55.79
N CYS A 291 13.67 24.40 -55.33
CA CYS A 291 14.20 23.34 -56.20
C CYS A 291 13.18 22.95 -57.27
N LEU A 292 11.91 22.75 -56.93
CA LEU A 292 10.86 22.43 -57.91
C LEU A 292 10.69 23.54 -58.95
N MET A 293 10.73 24.81 -58.53
CA MET A 293 10.66 25.95 -59.45
C MET A 293 11.87 26.01 -60.39
N ALA A 294 13.07 25.79 -59.85
CA ALA A 294 14.30 25.76 -60.63
C ALA A 294 14.32 24.58 -61.62
N GLU A 295 13.87 23.40 -61.20
CA GLU A 295 13.74 22.23 -62.06
C GLU A 295 12.74 22.47 -63.20
N ALA A 296 11.58 23.05 -62.91
CA ALA A 296 10.58 23.39 -63.92
C ALA A 296 11.13 24.38 -64.96
N LEU A 297 11.85 25.41 -64.51
CA LEU A 297 12.52 26.37 -65.39
C LEU A 297 13.60 25.70 -66.24
N ASN A 298 14.43 24.85 -65.62
CA ASN A 298 15.49 24.13 -66.33
C ASN A 298 14.92 23.19 -67.40
N GLN A 299 13.85 22.45 -67.09
CA GLN A 299 13.13 21.63 -68.06
C GLN A 299 12.53 22.47 -69.20
N GLN A 300 12.02 23.67 -68.92
CA GLN A 300 11.54 24.58 -69.97
C GLN A 300 12.69 25.05 -70.87
N LEU A 301 13.83 25.43 -70.30
CA LEU A 301 15.01 25.83 -71.07
C LEU A 301 15.55 24.68 -71.92
N GLN A 302 15.62 23.47 -71.37
CA GLN A 302 16.02 22.27 -72.13
C GLN A 302 15.08 22.00 -73.30
N ARG A 303 13.76 22.15 -73.11
CA ARG A 303 12.77 22.07 -74.20
C ARG A 303 13.01 23.14 -75.27
N GLN A 304 13.21 24.39 -74.86
CA GLN A 304 13.54 25.47 -75.79
C GLN A 304 14.83 25.22 -76.56
N MET A 305 15.87 24.70 -75.90
CA MET A 305 17.13 24.33 -76.56
C MET A 305 16.96 23.14 -77.52
N ALA A 306 16.09 22.18 -77.21
CA ALA A 306 15.80 21.05 -78.08
C ALA A 306 14.98 21.46 -79.31
N GLU A 307 14.04 22.39 -79.15
CA GLU A 307 13.27 23.00 -80.25
C GLU A 307 14.13 23.94 -81.10
N TYR A 308 15.14 24.58 -80.50
CA TYR A 308 16.06 25.48 -81.18
C TYR A 308 17.04 24.70 -82.07
N GLN A 309 16.71 24.57 -83.34
CA GLN A 309 17.68 24.22 -84.38
C GLN A 309 18.42 25.47 -84.84
N VAL A 310 19.75 25.42 -84.75
CA VAL A 310 20.63 26.42 -85.40
C VAL A 310 20.41 26.30 -86.92
N PRO A 311 19.89 27.34 -87.60
CA PRO A 311 19.74 27.30 -89.05
C PRO A 311 21.08 26.98 -89.69
N GLY A 312 21.08 26.06 -90.66
CA GLY A 312 22.31 25.67 -91.34
C GLY A 312 22.96 26.90 -91.99
N VAL A 313 24.29 26.92 -92.07
CA VAL A 313 25.03 28.02 -92.74
C VAL A 313 24.48 28.26 -94.15
N ASN A 314 24.02 27.20 -94.83
CA ASN A 314 23.38 27.27 -96.14
C ASN A 314 22.02 27.98 -96.11
N ASP A 315 21.16 27.73 -95.12
CA ASP A 315 19.86 28.41 -94.98
C ASP A 315 20.05 29.91 -94.75
N TYR A 316 21.06 30.27 -93.94
CA TYR A 316 21.44 31.67 -93.73
C TYR A 316 21.95 32.31 -95.03
N MET A 317 22.80 31.61 -95.79
CA MET A 317 23.31 32.08 -97.07
C MET A 317 22.18 32.26 -98.10
N GLU A 318 21.24 31.32 -98.18
CA GLU A 318 20.07 31.42 -99.05
C GLU A 318 19.16 32.59 -98.65
N ALA A 319 18.90 32.78 -97.37
CA ALA A 319 18.13 33.92 -96.87
C ALA A 319 18.83 35.26 -97.20
N LYS A 320 20.16 35.30 -97.09
CA LYS A 320 20.99 36.46 -97.45
C LYS A 320 20.96 36.75 -98.96
N ASP A 321 21.00 35.72 -99.78
CA ASP A 321 20.90 35.85 -101.24
C ASP A 321 19.49 36.29 -101.67
N LYS A 322 18.44 35.74 -101.04
CA LYS A 322 17.04 36.20 -101.23
C LYS A 322 16.91 37.67 -100.87
N LYS A 323 17.47 38.10 -99.73
CA LYS A 323 17.51 39.51 -99.34
C LYS A 323 18.19 40.38 -100.39
N LYS A 324 19.35 39.96 -100.90
CA LYS A 324 20.08 40.69 -101.94
C LYS A 324 19.28 40.80 -103.24
N LYS A 325 18.63 39.72 -103.69
CA LYS A 325 17.75 39.72 -104.87
C LYS A 325 16.54 40.65 -104.69
N LEU A 326 15.90 40.62 -103.52
CA LEU A 326 14.80 41.53 -103.22
C LEU A 326 15.25 43.00 -103.21
N GLN A 327 16.41 43.30 -102.62
CA GLN A 327 16.98 44.66 -102.67
C GLN A 327 17.23 45.14 -104.10
N GLN A 328 17.76 44.28 -104.98
CA GLN A 328 17.94 44.60 -106.39
C GLN A 328 16.60 44.80 -107.13
N SER A 329 15.60 43.99 -106.81
CA SER A 329 14.25 44.13 -107.37
C SER A 329 13.62 45.45 -106.94
N VAL A 330 13.66 45.79 -105.64
CA VAL A 330 13.19 47.08 -105.11
C VAL A 330 13.90 48.24 -105.80
N HIS A 331 15.22 48.16 -105.98
CA HIS A 331 15.98 49.19 -106.69
C HIS A 331 15.55 49.34 -108.16
N THR A 332 15.28 48.22 -108.83
CA THR A 332 14.82 48.20 -110.23
C THR A 332 13.41 48.76 -110.35
N TRP A 333 12.50 48.39 -109.45
CA TRP A 333 11.16 48.96 -109.37
C TRP A 333 11.19 50.44 -109.03
N GLY A 334 12.03 50.86 -108.09
CA GLY A 334 12.26 52.28 -107.78
C GLY A 334 12.73 53.07 -109.01
N ARG A 335 13.65 52.50 -109.81
CA ARG A 335 14.04 53.09 -111.10
C ARG A 335 12.87 53.17 -112.10
N LYS A 336 12.07 52.11 -112.24
CA LYS A 336 10.91 52.08 -113.14
C LYS A 336 9.86 53.12 -112.74
N VAL A 337 9.57 53.24 -111.44
CA VAL A 337 8.68 54.26 -110.89
C VAL A 337 9.25 55.65 -111.19
N GLY A 338 10.54 55.88 -110.93
CA GLY A 338 11.17 57.16 -111.26
C GLY A 338 11.11 57.52 -112.75
N VAL A 339 11.29 56.55 -113.66
CA VAL A 339 11.12 56.78 -115.11
C VAL A 339 9.66 57.09 -115.45
N ALA A 340 8.70 56.38 -114.86
CA ALA A 340 7.28 56.63 -115.07
C ALA A 340 6.85 58.02 -114.54
N GLU A 341 7.35 58.43 -113.37
CA GLU A 341 7.15 59.75 -112.80
C GLU A 341 7.72 60.85 -113.69
N VAL A 342 8.95 60.69 -114.22
CA VAL A 342 9.54 61.64 -115.17
C VAL A 342 8.75 61.69 -116.48
N HIS A 343 8.32 60.53 -117.02
CA HIS A 343 7.47 60.48 -118.21
C HIS A 343 6.14 61.20 -117.98
N GLN A 344 5.51 60.98 -116.83
CA GLN A 344 4.27 61.63 -116.44
C GLN A 344 4.46 63.15 -116.31
N GLN A 345 5.54 63.61 -115.67
CA GLN A 345 5.89 65.04 -115.59
C GLN A 345 6.14 65.66 -116.97
N LEU A 346 6.81 64.95 -117.87
CA LEU A 346 7.02 65.38 -119.26
C LEU A 346 5.71 65.45 -120.05
N TYR A 347 4.81 64.48 -119.89
CA TYR A 347 3.48 64.49 -120.50
C TYR A 347 2.62 65.65 -119.98
N PHE A 348 2.62 65.92 -118.67
CA PHE A 348 1.95 67.08 -118.11
C PHE A 348 2.54 68.39 -118.64
N SER A 349 3.87 68.47 -118.76
CA SER A 349 4.56 69.64 -119.33
C SER A 349 4.23 69.83 -120.82
N SER A 350 4.17 68.76 -121.60
CA SER A 350 3.86 68.78 -123.03
C SER A 350 2.37 69.08 -123.31
N SER A 351 1.47 68.53 -122.49
CA SER A 351 0.03 68.82 -122.54
C SER A 351 -0.26 70.29 -122.14
N SER A 352 0.52 70.86 -121.23
CA SER A 352 0.46 72.30 -120.90
C SER A 352 0.98 73.23 -122.01
N LEU A 353 1.78 72.70 -122.94
CA LEU A 353 2.24 73.41 -124.13
C LEU A 353 1.22 73.30 -125.28
N VAL A 354 0.55 72.15 -125.45
CA VAL A 354 -0.50 71.97 -126.46
C VAL A 354 -1.77 72.77 -126.11
N ASN A 355 -2.15 72.86 -124.83
CA ASN A 355 -3.24 73.74 -124.37
C ASN A 355 -2.88 75.24 -124.36
N ARG A 356 -1.68 75.63 -124.81
CA ARG A 356 -1.29 77.02 -125.03
C ARG A 356 -1.36 77.46 -126.49
N TYR A 357 -1.68 76.54 -127.41
CA TYR A 357 -1.83 76.79 -128.86
C TYR A 357 -3.24 76.44 -129.41
N LEU A 358 -4.21 76.22 -128.53
CA LEU A 358 -5.66 76.35 -128.78
C LEU A 358 -6.14 77.55 -127.97
#